data_AF-Q2C6K3-F1
#
_entry.id   AF-Q2C6K3-F1
#
_cell.length_a   1.000
_cell.length_b   1.000
_cell.length_c   1.000
_cell.angle_alpha   90.00
_cell.angle_beta   90.00
_cell.angle_gamma   90.00
#
_symmetry.space_group_name_H-M   'P 1'
#
loop_
_entity.id
_entity.type
_entity.pdbx_description
1 polymer ?
#
loop_
_entity_poly.entity_id
_entity_poly.type
_entity_poly.pdbx_seq_one_letter_code
_entity_poly.pdbx_strand_id
1 'polypeptide(L)'
;MVYLHFALGLVVIAALALVASNNRKNIKYRYIIQLLLIEMGLAYFLLNSSIGTGIVKEFADGFNGLLNFAAEGTNFVFGNLSNNDGFNFFLSVLMPIVFISALIGILQHIKVLPYVIKGLGYLLSKVNGMGKLESFNAISALMVGQSENFIT
;
A
#
# COMPACT_ATOMS: atom_id res chain seq x y z
N MET A 1 4.08 28.99 6.08
CA MET A 1 3.74 28.75 4.66
C MET A 1 3.37 27.29 4.38
N VAL A 2 4.15 26.28 4.78
CA VAL A 2 3.85 24.85 4.48
C VAL A 2 2.46 24.40 4.93
N TYR A 3 2.06 24.72 6.17
CA TYR A 3 0.74 24.36 6.69
C TYR A 3 -0.44 25.02 5.95
N LEU A 4 -0.21 26.22 5.39
CA LEU A 4 -1.21 26.91 4.57
C LEU A 4 -1.43 26.17 3.24
N HIS A 5 -0.35 25.72 2.60
CA HIS A 5 -0.43 24.93 1.36
C HIS A 5 -1.13 23.59 1.60
N PHE A 6 -0.85 22.93 2.72
CA PHE A 6 -1.51 21.69 3.11
C PHE A 6 -3.03 21.89 3.28
N ALA A 7 -3.45 22.91 4.04
CA ALA A 7 -4.86 23.21 4.25
C ALA A 7 -5.56 23.58 2.93
N LEU A 8 -4.92 24.38 2.09
CA LEU A 8 -5.45 24.74 0.77
C LEU A 8 -5.60 23.51 -0.13
N GLY A 9 -4.62 22.61 -0.14
CA GLY A 9 -4.69 21.34 -0.87
C GLY A 9 -5.89 20.49 -0.43
N LEU A 10 -6.12 20.37 0.88
CA LEU A 10 -7.25 19.63 1.44
C LEU A 10 -8.59 20.25 1.00
N VAL A 11 -8.70 21.57 1.05
CA VAL A 11 -9.89 22.31 0.59
C VAL A 11 -10.13 22.10 -0.91
N VAL A 12 -9.08 22.17 -1.73
CA VAL A 12 -9.18 21.97 -3.19
C VAL A 12 -9.62 20.55 -3.52
N ILE A 13 -9.02 19.53 -2.90
CA ILE A 13 -9.41 18.13 -3.13
C ILE A 13 -10.86 17.91 -2.68
N ALA A 14 -11.26 18.45 -1.53
CA ALA A 14 -12.64 18.37 -1.06
C ALA A 14 -13.62 19.07 -2.01
N ALA A 15 -13.27 20.25 -2.53
CA ALA A 15 -14.09 20.98 -3.50
C ALA A 15 -14.24 20.21 -4.82
N LEU A 16 -13.15 19.65 -5.36
CA LEU A 16 -13.18 18.82 -6.56
C LEU A 16 -14.02 17.56 -6.35
N ALA A 17 -13.87 16.89 -5.22
CA ALA A 17 -14.69 15.72 -4.86
C ALA A 17 -16.18 16.08 -4.75
N LEU A 18 -16.51 17.25 -4.19
CA LEU A 18 -17.89 17.75 -4.12
C LEU A 18 -18.46 18.08 -5.51
N VAL A 19 -17.66 18.66 -6.40
CA VAL A 19 -18.07 18.94 -7.79
C VAL A 19 -18.37 17.65 -8.53
N ALA A 20 -17.49 16.65 -8.43
CA ALA A 20 -17.64 15.33 -9.07
C ALA A 20 -18.67 14.41 -8.39
N SER A 21 -19.16 14.77 -7.19
CA SER A 21 -20.09 13.93 -6.42
C SER A 21 -21.47 13.89 -7.05
N ASN A 22 -21.93 12.68 -7.38
CA ASN A 22 -23.27 12.40 -7.93
C ASN A 22 -24.41 12.74 -6.94
N ASN A 23 -24.23 12.47 -5.64
CA ASN A 23 -25.28 12.73 -4.64
C ASN A 23 -24.74 13.44 -3.39
N ARG A 24 -24.69 14.78 -3.46
CA ARG A 24 -24.13 15.64 -2.40
C ARG A 24 -24.91 15.58 -1.07
N LYS A 25 -26.17 15.16 -1.09
CA LYS A 25 -27.03 15.11 0.10
C LYS A 25 -26.79 13.88 0.98
N ASN A 26 -26.26 12.79 0.41
CA ASN A 26 -26.01 11.54 1.12
C ASN A 26 -24.54 11.36 1.55
N ILE A 27 -23.75 12.43 1.56
CA ILE A 27 -22.35 12.39 1.97
C ILE A 27 -22.28 12.13 3.48
N LYS A 28 -21.64 11.03 3.87
CA LYS A 28 -21.45 10.65 5.28
C LYS A 28 -20.23 11.37 5.88
N TYR A 29 -20.35 12.68 6.12
CA TYR A 29 -19.26 13.54 6.60
C TYR A 29 -18.53 13.02 7.85
N ARG A 30 -19.25 12.34 8.76
CA ARG A 30 -18.67 11.72 9.97
C ARG A 30 -17.49 10.81 9.65
N TYR A 31 -17.62 9.93 8.66
CA TYR A 31 -16.57 8.95 8.33
C TYR A 31 -15.42 9.58 7.55
N ILE A 32 -15.69 10.61 6.74
CA ILE A 32 -14.65 11.35 6.01
C ILE A 32 -13.72 12.05 7.00
N ILE A 33 -14.28 12.81 7.95
CA ILE A 33 -13.50 13.52 8.97
C ILE A 33 -12.75 12.52 9.86
N GLN A 34 -13.41 11.44 10.27
CA GLN A 34 -12.79 10.41 11.10
C GLN A 34 -11.59 9.75 10.41
N LEU A 35 -11.72 9.36 9.14
CA LEU A 35 -10.62 8.78 8.36
C LEU A 35 -9.47 9.76 8.19
N LEU A 36 -9.78 11.03 7.88
CA LEU A 36 -8.78 12.05 7.69
C LEU A 36 -7.98 12.34 8.97
N LEU A 37 -8.64 12.36 10.13
CA LEU A 37 -7.97 12.49 11.43
C LEU A 37 -7.07 11.30 11.73
N ILE A 38 -7.54 10.08 11.43
CA ILE A 38 -6.76 8.85 11.63
C ILE A 38 -5.54 8.84 10.70
N GLU A 39 -5.71 9.22 9.44
CA GLU A 39 -4.62 9.31 8.46
C GLU A 39 -3.56 10.32 8.88
N MET A 40 -3.95 11.54 9.27
CA MET A 40 -3.01 12.54 9.79
C MET A 40 -2.32 12.07 11.08
N GLY A 41 -3.05 11.42 11.98
CA GLY A 41 -2.50 10.86 13.21
C GLY A 41 -1.47 9.75 12.94
N LEU A 42 -1.79 8.82 12.03
CA LEU A 42 -0.89 7.76 11.61
C LEU A 42 0.34 8.31 10.88
N ALA A 43 0.16 9.25 9.96
CA ALA A 43 1.26 9.87 9.23
C ALA A 43 2.23 10.58 10.19
N TYR A 44 1.70 11.36 11.13
CA TYR A 44 2.52 12.02 12.15
C TYR A 44 3.25 11.00 13.03
N PHE A 45 2.55 9.95 13.47
CA PHE A 45 3.17 8.89 14.29
C PHE A 45 4.28 8.16 13.52
N LEU A 46 4.04 7.72 12.30
CA LEU A 46 5.00 6.93 11.52
C LEU A 46 6.20 7.74 11.02
N LEU A 47 6.01 9.04 10.74
CA LEU A 47 7.06 9.88 10.14
C LEU A 47 7.82 10.76 11.14
N ASN A 48 7.23 11.08 12.30
CA ASN A 48 7.81 12.02 13.26
C ASN A 48 8.13 11.39 14.63
N SER A 49 7.54 10.25 14.98
CA SER A 49 7.86 9.54 16.23
C SER A 49 9.07 8.62 16.05
N SER A 50 9.98 8.58 17.03
CA SER A 50 11.14 7.67 17.02
C SER A 50 10.74 6.20 16.91
N ILE A 51 9.64 5.82 17.58
CA ILE A 51 9.08 4.47 17.50
C ILE A 51 8.52 4.21 16.10
N GLY A 52 7.78 5.18 15.54
CA GLY A 52 7.16 5.06 14.24
C GLY A 52 8.19 4.91 13.12
N THR A 53 9.22 5.76 13.11
CA THR A 53 10.30 5.68 12.13
C THR A 53 11.12 4.39 12.29
N GLY A 54 11.24 3.87 13.52
CA GLY A 54 11.85 2.57 13.79
C GLY A 54 11.07 1.43 13.13
N ILE A 55 9.75 1.39 13.30
CA ILE A 55 8.87 0.41 12.66
C ILE A 55 8.98 0.50 11.13
N VAL A 56 8.84 1.71 10.57
CA VAL A 56 8.93 1.90 9.11
C VAL A 56 10.27 1.43 8.57
N LYS A 57 11.36 1.70 9.29
CA LYS A 57 12.70 1.26 8.91
C LYS A 57 12.83 -0.26 8.94
N GLU A 58 12.32 -0.92 9.97
CA GLU A 58 12.35 -2.38 10.07
C GLU A 58 11.58 -3.05 8.91
N PHE A 59 10.40 -2.51 8.56
CA PHE A 59 9.67 -2.95 7.37
C PHE A 59 10.45 -2.72 6.07
N ALA A 60 11.11 -1.56 5.93
CA ALA A 60 11.92 -1.23 4.76
C ALA A 60 13.14 -2.16 4.64
N ASP A 61 13.83 -2.43 5.75
CA ASP A 61 14.99 -3.32 5.80
C ASP A 61 14.59 -4.77 5.49
N GLY A 62 13.42 -5.21 5.97
CA GLY A 62 12.84 -6.50 5.59
C GLY A 62 12.56 -6.61 4.08
N PHE A 63 12.00 -5.56 3.47
CA PHE A 63 11.77 -5.54 2.02
C PHE A 63 13.08 -5.49 1.23
N ASN A 64 14.08 -4.73 1.68
CA ASN A 64 15.42 -4.74 1.10
C ASN A 64 16.04 -6.14 1.15
N GLY A 65 15.85 -6.89 2.24
CA GLY A 65 16.25 -8.29 2.32
C GLY A 65 15.60 -9.16 1.24
N LEU A 66 14.29 -9.01 1.01
CA LEU A 66 13.58 -9.71 -0.07
C LEU A 66 14.13 -9.35 -1.45
N LEU A 67 14.41 -8.07 -1.70
CA LEU A 67 15.01 -7.61 -2.96
C LEU A 67 16.40 -8.20 -3.20
N ASN A 68 17.20 -8.37 -2.14
CA ASN A 68 18.51 -9.01 -2.24
C ASN A 68 18.39 -10.50 -2.62
N PHE A 69 17.44 -11.24 -2.03
CA PHE A 69 17.17 -12.62 -2.46
C PHE A 69 16.72 -12.69 -3.92
N ALA A 70 15.90 -11.73 -4.38
CA ALA A 70 15.52 -11.65 -5.79
C ALA A 70 16.72 -11.37 -6.70
N ALA A 71 17.67 -10.54 -6.26
CA ALA A 71 18.90 -10.24 -6.99
C ALA A 71 19.80 -11.49 -7.11
N GLU A 72 19.93 -12.29 -6.05
CA GLU A 72 20.64 -13.57 -6.09
C GLU A 72 20.01 -14.54 -7.10
N GLY A 73 18.67 -14.68 -7.08
CA GLY A 73 17.94 -15.51 -8.05
C GLY A 73 18.12 -15.01 -9.49
N THR A 74 18.16 -13.69 -9.69
CA THR A 74 18.41 -13.08 -11.00
C THR A 74 19.82 -13.39 -11.50
N ASN A 75 20.82 -13.27 -10.64
CA ASN A 75 22.21 -13.60 -10.97
C ASN A 75 22.39 -15.09 -11.26
N PHE A 76 21.66 -15.97 -10.59
CA PHE A 76 21.67 -17.40 -10.90
C PHE A 76 21.16 -17.70 -12.32
N VAL A 77 20.05 -17.06 -12.73
CA VAL A 77 19.45 -17.31 -14.06
C VAL A 77 20.15 -16.55 -15.18
N PHE A 78 20.57 -15.30 -14.93
CA PHE A 78 21.03 -14.35 -15.94
C PHE A 78 22.43 -13.77 -15.67
N GLY A 79 23.25 -14.38 -14.82
CA GLY A 79 24.54 -13.83 -14.37
C GLY A 79 25.49 -13.37 -15.49
N ASN A 80 25.51 -14.07 -16.62
CA ASN A 80 26.33 -13.67 -17.78
C ASN A 80 25.79 -12.45 -18.55
N LEU A 81 24.49 -12.14 -18.43
CA LEU A 81 23.83 -10.97 -19.03
C LEU A 81 23.82 -9.75 -18.07
N SER A 82 23.86 -10.00 -16.77
CA SER A 82 23.88 -9.00 -15.68
C SER A 82 25.25 -8.30 -15.56
N ASN A 83 26.33 -8.98 -15.95
CA ASN A 83 27.72 -8.51 -15.82
C ASN A 83 28.27 -7.75 -17.04
N ASN A 84 27.45 -7.44 -18.05
CA ASN A 84 27.85 -6.46 -19.06
C ASN A 84 27.82 -5.08 -18.40
N ASP A 85 28.82 -4.23 -18.65
CA ASP A 85 29.12 -2.96 -17.96
C ASP A 85 28.03 -1.85 -17.98
N GLY A 86 26.76 -2.18 -18.27
CA GLY A 86 25.61 -1.29 -18.25
C GLY A 86 24.49 -1.78 -17.35
N PHE A 87 23.81 -0.85 -16.68
CA PHE A 87 22.61 -1.12 -15.89
C PHE A 87 21.50 -1.71 -16.77
N ASN A 88 21.20 -2.99 -16.61
CA ASN A 88 20.10 -3.64 -17.33
C ASN A 88 18.79 -3.46 -16.55
N PHE A 89 18.04 -2.42 -16.91
CA PHE A 89 16.74 -2.10 -16.31
C PHE A 89 15.80 -3.31 -16.23
N PHE A 90 15.79 -4.16 -17.26
CA PHE A 90 14.92 -5.34 -17.30
C PHE A 90 15.27 -6.32 -16.16
N LEU A 91 16.55 -6.61 -15.96
CA LEU A 91 16.98 -7.53 -14.91
C LEU A 91 16.87 -6.90 -13.52
N SER A 92 17.25 -5.63 -13.37
CA SER A 92 17.30 -4.97 -12.07
C SER A 92 15.92 -4.55 -11.52
N VAL A 93 14.90 -4.39 -12.37
CA VAL A 93 13.56 -3.95 -11.95
C VAL A 93 12.50 -5.03 -12.15
N LEU A 94 12.48 -5.72 -13.30
CA LEU A 94 11.41 -6.68 -13.59
C LEU A 94 11.56 -7.98 -12.82
N MET A 95 12.79 -8.47 -12.60
CA MET A 95 13.00 -9.72 -11.89
C MET A 95 12.59 -9.65 -10.41
N PRO A 96 12.90 -8.57 -9.66
CA PRO A 96 12.30 -8.38 -8.34
C PRO A 96 10.77 -8.40 -8.34
N ILE A 97 10.11 -7.80 -9.35
CA ILE A 97 8.64 -7.84 -9.46
C ILE A 97 8.14 -9.29 -9.61
N VAL A 98 8.75 -10.08 -10.50
CA VAL A 98 8.39 -11.50 -10.69
C VAL A 98 8.56 -12.30 -9.40
N PHE A 99 9.66 -12.08 -8.68
CA PHE A 99 9.90 -12.73 -7.39
C PHE A 99 8.83 -12.37 -6.34
N ILE A 100 8.51 -11.08 -6.20
CA ILE A 100 7.49 -10.62 -5.25
C ILE A 100 6.10 -11.16 -5.62
N SER A 101 5.72 -11.17 -6.90
CA SER A 101 4.45 -11.77 -7.35
C SER A 101 4.38 -13.27 -7.04
N ALA A 102 5.47 -14.03 -7.24
CA ALA A 102 5.51 -15.44 -6.88
C ALA A 102 5.38 -15.64 -5.36
N LEU A 103 6.06 -14.82 -4.56
CA LEU A 103 5.97 -14.85 -3.09
C LEU A 103 4.54 -14.54 -2.62
N ILE A 104 3.90 -13.51 -3.18
CA ILE A 104 2.50 -13.16 -2.90
C ILE A 104 1.59 -14.35 -3.24
N GLY A 105 1.78 -15.00 -4.40
CA GLY A 105 1.03 -16.19 -4.79
C GLY A 105 1.18 -17.35 -3.79
N ILE A 106 2.39 -17.58 -3.27
CA ILE A 106 2.63 -18.55 -2.19
C ILE A 106 1.87 -18.15 -0.92
N LEU A 107 1.99 -16.90 -0.48
CA LEU A 107 1.32 -16.37 0.72
C LEU A 107 -0.21 -16.43 0.62
N GLN A 108 -0.76 -16.27 -0.58
CA GLN A 108 -2.18 -16.47 -0.87
C GLN A 108 -2.56 -17.95 -0.77
N HIS A 109 -1.77 -18.85 -1.37
CA HIS A 109 -2.03 -20.29 -1.35
C HIS A 109 -2.06 -20.86 0.07
N ILE A 110 -1.10 -20.47 0.92
CA ILE A 110 -1.05 -20.86 2.34
C ILE A 110 -2.05 -20.09 3.22
N LYS A 111 -2.85 -19.21 2.62
CA LYS A 111 -3.90 -18.38 3.24
C LYS A 111 -3.44 -17.33 4.24
N VAL A 112 -2.13 -17.11 4.42
CA VAL A 112 -1.60 -16.07 5.32
C VAL A 112 -2.10 -14.68 4.90
N LEU A 113 -2.00 -14.36 3.60
CA LEU A 113 -2.40 -13.05 3.08
C LEU A 113 -3.92 -12.80 3.23
N PRO A 114 -4.83 -13.74 2.85
CA PRO A 114 -6.26 -13.63 3.14
C PRO A 114 -6.61 -13.40 4.62
N TYR A 115 -5.91 -14.06 5.56
CA TYR A 115 -6.16 -13.86 6.98
C TYR A 115 -5.80 -12.43 7.43
N VAL A 116 -4.66 -11.90 6.97
CA VAL A 116 -4.24 -10.52 7.25
C VAL A 116 -5.23 -9.52 6.64
N ILE A 117 -5.61 -9.70 5.37
CA ILE A 117 -6.58 -8.83 4.69
C ILE A 117 -7.92 -8.84 5.42
N LYS A 118 -8.42 -10.00 5.85
CA LYS A 118 -9.69 -10.11 6.59
C LYS A 118 -9.63 -9.39 7.93
N GLY A 119 -8.51 -9.52 8.65
CA GLY A 119 -8.30 -8.83 9.94
C GLY A 119 -8.28 -7.32 9.77
N LEU A 120 -7.47 -6.80 8.85
CA LEU A 120 -7.36 -5.37 8.55
C LEU A 120 -8.65 -4.80 7.95
N GLY A 121 -9.30 -5.52 7.04
CA GLY A 121 -10.58 -5.13 6.45
C GLY A 121 -11.71 -5.06 7.47
N TYR A 122 -11.70 -5.96 8.47
CA TYR A 122 -12.64 -5.89 9.58
C TYR A 122 -12.40 -4.65 10.45
N LEU A 123 -11.14 -4.37 10.83
CA LEU A 123 -10.78 -3.15 11.56
C LEU A 123 -11.19 -1.89 10.79
N LEU A 124 -10.89 -1.84 9.50
CA LEU A 124 -11.24 -0.72 8.64
C LEU A 124 -12.76 -0.54 8.54
N SER A 125 -13.54 -1.62 8.39
CA SER A 125 -15.01 -1.57 8.34
C SER A 125 -15.64 -0.94 9.59
N LYS A 126 -14.99 -1.11 10.74
CA LYS A 126 -15.45 -0.52 12.01
C LYS A 126 -15.17 0.99 12.08
N VAL A 127 -14.14 1.45 11.38
CA VAL A 127 -13.68 2.84 11.38
C VAL A 127 -14.35 3.67 10.29
N ASN A 128 -14.49 3.11 9.07
CA ASN A 128 -14.97 3.83 7.89
C ASN A 128 -16.50 3.79 7.70
N GLY A 129 -17.23 2.94 8.44
CA GLY A 129 -18.69 2.80 8.31
C GLY A 129 -19.18 2.20 6.99
N MET A 130 -18.27 1.59 6.22
CA MET A 130 -18.55 0.88 4.97
C MET A 130 -18.78 -0.61 5.24
N GLY A 131 -19.31 -1.32 4.25
CA GLY A 131 -19.54 -2.75 4.35
C GLY A 131 -18.24 -3.53 4.57
N LYS A 132 -18.35 -4.74 5.14
CA LYS A 132 -17.21 -5.66 5.30
C LYS A 132 -16.56 -5.99 3.94
N LEU A 133 -17.36 -6.14 2.89
CA LEU A 133 -16.88 -6.44 1.54
C LEU A 133 -16.13 -5.24 0.91
N GLU A 134 -16.65 -4.03 1.06
CA GLU A 134 -16.00 -2.81 0.54
C GLU A 134 -14.65 -2.57 1.24
N SER A 135 -14.61 -2.76 2.56
CA SER A 135 -13.39 -2.59 3.35
C SER A 135 -12.38 -3.70 3.09
N PHE A 136 -12.85 -4.92 2.84
CA PHE A 136 -12.00 -6.04 2.41
C PHE A 136 -11.35 -5.75 1.06
N ASN A 137 -12.15 -5.31 0.08
CA ASN A 137 -11.70 -4.96 -1.26
C ASN A 137 -10.64 -3.85 -1.23
N ALA A 138 -10.84 -2.82 -0.41
CA ALA A 138 -9.88 -1.72 -0.27
C ALA A 138 -8.52 -2.18 0.30
N ILE A 139 -8.53 -3.03 1.33
CA ILE A 139 -7.29 -3.55 1.93
C ILE A 139 -6.59 -4.54 0.99
N SER A 140 -7.35 -5.40 0.31
CA SER A 140 -6.82 -6.36 -0.66
C SER A 140 -6.11 -5.63 -1.82
N ALA A 141 -6.76 -4.62 -2.40
CA ALA A 141 -6.17 -3.80 -3.44
C ALA A 141 -4.88 -3.07 -3.00
N LEU A 142 -4.79 -2.65 -1.73
CA LEU A 142 -3.59 -2.02 -1.18
C LEU A 142 -2.42 -3.01 -1.05
N MET A 143 -2.70 -4.25 -0.63
CA MET A 143 -1.67 -5.25 -0.35
C MET A 143 -1.16 -5.96 -1.60
N VAL A 144 -2.07 -6.22 -2.54
CA VAL A 144 -1.82 -7.16 -3.65
C VAL A 144 -1.89 -6.47 -5.02
N GLY A 145 -2.31 -5.20 -5.05
CA GLY A 145 -2.56 -4.47 -6.27
C GLY A 145 -3.95 -4.76 -6.86
N GLN A 146 -4.38 -3.87 -7.75
CA GLN A 146 -5.72 -3.89 -8.34
C GLN A 146 -5.97 -5.16 -9.17
N SER A 147 -4.95 -5.68 -9.86
CA SER A 147 -5.10 -6.85 -10.74
C SER A 147 -5.36 -8.15 -9.97
N GLU A 148 -4.76 -8.33 -8.81
CA GLU A 148 -4.84 -9.58 -8.04
C GLU A 148 -6.07 -9.62 -7.12
N ASN A 149 -6.57 -8.44 -6.73
CA ASN A 149 -7.77 -8.29 -5.92
C ASN A 149 -9.05 -8.85 -6.59
N PHE A 150 -9.08 -8.99 -7.92
CA PHE A 150 -10.23 -9.57 -8.65
C PHE A 150 -10.14 -11.10 -8.83
N ILE A 151 -9.02 -11.72 -8.47
CA ILE A 151 -8.77 -13.16 -8.68
C ILE A 151 -8.97 -13.95 -7.37
N THR A 152 -9.04 -13.26 -6.22
CA THR A 152 -9.39 -13.84 -4.91
C THR A 152 -10.89 -13.73 -4.63
#